data_AF-A0A6M8BNB7-F1
#
_entry.id   AF-A0A6M8BNB7-F1
#
_cell.length_a   1.000
_cell.length_b   1.000
_cell.length_c   1.000
_cell.angle_alpha   90.00
_cell.angle_beta   90.00
_cell.angle_gamma   90.00
#
_symmetry.space_group_name_H-M   'P 1'
#
loop_
_entity.id
_entity.type
_entity.pdbx_description
1 polymer ?
#
loop_
_entity_poly.entity_id
_entity_poly.type
_entity_poly.pdbx_seq_one_letter_code
_entity_poly.pdbx_strand_id
1 'polypeptide(L)'
;MASDKSAQNLNLLYSELLVLLKQEEELRKETQRKLEKAKAVIDPRKEFNRWLQTKTGKSWKNKQFEFQEGKCAACNEPLRFADAVVHHVLPLKDFGSSANRPENFKLLHPGCNLAIGTKIVDFS
;
A
#
# COMPACT_ATOMS: atom_id res chain seq x y z
N MET A 1 -45.02 30.43 -27.28
CA MET A 1 -44.31 31.03 -26.12
C MET A 1 -43.73 30.02 -25.13
N ALA A 2 -44.01 28.70 -25.22
CA ALA A 2 -43.44 27.70 -24.30
C ALA A 2 -42.01 27.24 -24.67
N SER A 3 -41.62 27.20 -25.95
CA SER A 3 -40.32 26.65 -26.38
C SER A 3 -39.12 27.53 -26.03
N ASP A 4 -39.33 28.85 -25.89
CA ASP A 4 -38.27 29.82 -25.62
C ASP A 4 -37.78 29.74 -24.17
N LYS A 5 -38.71 29.51 -23.22
CA LYS A 5 -38.38 29.23 -21.80
C LYS A 5 -37.64 27.91 -21.63
N SER A 6 -38.01 26.87 -22.38
CA SER A 6 -37.32 25.58 -22.33
C SER A 6 -35.88 25.67 -22.85
N ALA A 7 -35.64 26.42 -23.94
CA ALA A 7 -34.30 26.64 -24.47
C ALA A 7 -33.42 27.49 -23.53
N GLN A 8 -33.99 28.52 -22.89
CA GLN A 8 -33.30 29.34 -21.88
C GLN A 8 -32.92 28.52 -20.65
N ASN A 9 -33.83 27.69 -20.14
CA ASN A 9 -33.54 26.80 -19.01
C ASN A 9 -32.46 25.77 -19.36
N LEU A 10 -32.47 25.24 -20.58
CA LEU A 10 -31.44 24.30 -21.03
C LEU A 10 -30.05 24.95 -21.09
N ASN A 11 -29.96 26.18 -21.61
CA ASN A 11 -28.71 26.94 -21.63
C ASN A 11 -28.21 27.26 -20.21
N LEU A 12 -29.12 27.60 -19.29
CA LEU A 12 -28.76 27.81 -17.89
C LEU A 12 -28.17 26.53 -17.27
N LEU A 13 -28.84 25.39 -17.43
CA LEU A 13 -28.36 24.10 -16.93
C LEU A 13 -26.99 23.72 -17.50
N TYR A 14 -26.75 23.93 -18.80
CA TYR A 14 -25.44 23.67 -19.40
C TYR A 14 -24.36 24.61 -18.84
N SER A 15 -24.68 25.88 -18.62
CA SER A 15 -23.74 26.83 -18.04
C SER A 15 -23.37 26.43 -16.60
N GLU A 16 -24.34 26.01 -15.78
CA GLU A 16 -24.11 25.51 -14.44
C GLU A 16 -23.28 24.22 -14.44
N LEU A 17 -23.58 23.29 -15.36
CA LEU A 17 -22.82 22.05 -15.52
C LEU A 17 -21.35 22.33 -15.85
N LEU A 18 -21.06 23.28 -16.75
CA LEU A 18 -19.69 23.65 -17.09
C LEU A 18 -18.94 24.25 -15.89
N VAL A 19 -19.60 25.06 -15.09
CA VAL A 19 -19.02 25.60 -13.84
C VAL A 19 -18.71 24.48 -12.85
N LEU A 20 -19.64 23.55 -12.65
CA LEU A 20 -19.47 22.41 -11.75
C LEU A 20 -18.32 21.50 -12.21
N LEU A 21 -18.22 21.21 -13.51
CA LEU A 21 -17.12 20.40 -14.05
C LEU A 21 -15.75 21.05 -13.80
N LYS A 22 -15.66 22.37 -13.96
CA LYS A 22 -14.42 23.12 -13.67
C LYS A 22 -14.06 23.07 -12.18
N GLN A 23 -15.06 23.22 -11.30
CA GLN A 23 -14.85 23.10 -9.85
C GLN A 23 -14.40 21.69 -9.46
N GLU A 24 -15.00 20.66 -10.06
CA GLU A 24 -14.67 19.25 -9.84
C GLU A 24 -13.21 18.96 -10.24
N GLU A 25 -12.79 19.47 -11.40
CA GLU A 25 -11.42 19.31 -11.88
C GLU A 25 -10.40 19.95 -10.92
N GLU A 26 -10.67 21.16 -10.43
CA GLU A 26 -9.80 21.85 -9.48
C GLU A 26 -9.74 21.12 -8.12
N LEU A 27 -10.87 20.62 -7.62
CA LEU A 27 -10.92 19.78 -6.42
C LEU A 27 -10.12 18.47 -6.59
N ARG A 28 -10.21 17.83 -7.76
CA ARG A 28 -9.38 16.65 -8.08
C ARG A 28 -7.90 16.98 -8.05
N LYS A 29 -7.47 18.07 -8.70
CA LYS A 29 -6.07 18.51 -8.70
C LYS A 29 -5.57 18.81 -7.29
N GLU A 30 -6.37 19.51 -6.48
CA GLU A 30 -6.00 19.81 -5.10
C GLU A 30 -5.87 18.54 -4.26
N THR A 31 -6.83 17.62 -4.37
CA THR A 31 -6.82 16.33 -3.68
C THR A 31 -5.60 15.51 -4.05
N GLN A 32 -5.27 15.46 -5.35
CA GLN A 32 -4.08 14.77 -5.86
C GLN A 32 -2.78 15.37 -5.28
N ARG A 33 -2.65 16.70 -5.25
CA ARG A 33 -1.49 17.38 -4.63
C ARG A 33 -1.37 17.08 -3.14
N LYS A 34 -2.48 17.05 -2.41
CA LYS A 34 -2.51 16.69 -0.98
C LYS A 34 -2.06 15.24 -0.76
N LEU A 35 -2.55 14.31 -1.60
CA LEU A 35 -2.12 12.91 -1.59
C LEU A 35 -0.63 12.76 -1.85
N GLU A 36 -0.09 13.46 -2.84
CA GLU A 36 1.34 13.42 -3.17
C GLU A 36 2.21 13.94 -2.03
N LYS A 37 1.83 15.07 -1.41
CA LYS A 37 2.51 15.59 -0.22
C LYS A 37 2.45 14.60 0.95
N ALA A 38 1.30 14.00 1.20
CA ALA A 38 1.16 13.00 2.26
C ALA A 38 2.03 11.76 2.00
N LYS A 39 2.07 11.27 0.75
CA LYS A 39 2.95 10.16 0.34
C LYS A 39 4.42 10.50 0.48
N ALA A 40 4.82 11.75 0.22
CA ALA A 40 6.21 12.19 0.36
C ALA A 40 6.68 12.28 1.82
N VAL A 41 5.76 12.50 2.77
CA VAL A 41 6.07 12.62 4.20
C VAL A 41 6.19 11.24 4.88
N ILE A 42 5.46 10.24 4.38
CA ILE A 42 5.43 8.91 4.96
C ILE A 42 6.52 8.06 4.30
N ASP A 43 7.51 7.63 5.08
CA ASP A 43 8.48 6.61 4.67
C ASP A 43 7.99 5.24 5.14
N PRO A 44 7.41 4.41 4.25
CA PRO A 44 6.85 3.11 4.63
C PRO A 44 7.91 2.17 5.20
N ARG A 45 9.17 2.28 4.76
CA ARG A 45 10.27 1.46 5.27
C ARG A 45 10.60 1.83 6.71
N LYS A 46 10.61 3.12 7.02
CA LYS A 46 10.82 3.62 8.38
C LYS A 46 9.69 3.22 9.33
N GLU A 47 8.44 3.30 8.87
CA GLU A 47 7.26 2.84 9.63
C GLU A 47 7.36 1.35 9.95
N PHE A 48 7.66 0.52 8.95
CA PHE A 48 7.86 -0.91 9.10
C PHE A 48 8.97 -1.23 10.11
N ASN A 49 10.14 -0.61 9.94
CA ASN A 49 11.27 -0.82 10.83
C ASN A 49 10.92 -0.44 12.28
N ARG A 50 10.19 0.66 12.48
CA ARG A 50 9.71 1.06 13.81
C ARG A 50 8.72 0.04 14.37
N TRP A 51 7.76 -0.41 13.57
CA TRP A 51 6.78 -1.41 13.98
C TRP A 51 7.45 -2.73 14.39
N LEU A 52 8.46 -3.20 13.65
CA LEU A 52 9.17 -4.44 13.95
C LEU A 52 9.85 -4.42 15.34
N GLN A 53 10.21 -3.24 15.85
CA GLN A 53 10.81 -3.07 17.17
C GLN A 53 9.79 -3.06 18.32
N THR A 54 8.51 -2.88 18.02
CA THR A 54 7.44 -2.86 19.03
C THR A 54 7.14 -4.26 19.57
N LYS A 55 6.43 -4.34 20.70
CA LYS A 55 5.96 -5.62 21.26
C LYS A 55 5.07 -6.39 20.28
N THR A 56 4.22 -5.70 19.53
CA THR A 56 3.31 -6.33 18.56
C THR A 56 4.09 -6.87 17.35
N GLY A 57 5.05 -6.13 16.81
CA GLY A 57 5.91 -6.61 15.72
C GLY A 57 6.75 -7.82 16.11
N LYS A 58 7.33 -7.81 17.31
CA LYS A 58 8.07 -8.97 17.86
C LYS A 58 7.16 -10.18 18.08
N SER A 59 5.98 -9.97 18.66
CA SER A 59 4.99 -11.04 18.87
C SER A 59 4.51 -11.63 17.54
N TRP A 60 4.27 -10.78 16.54
CA TRP A 60 3.94 -11.24 15.19
C TRP A 60 5.05 -12.11 14.61
N LYS A 61 6.32 -11.68 14.71
CA LYS A 61 7.46 -12.45 14.19
C LYS A 61 7.54 -13.85 14.84
N ASN A 62 7.34 -13.94 16.16
CA ASN A 62 7.30 -15.23 16.86
C ASN A 62 6.16 -16.12 16.33
N LYS A 63 4.93 -15.60 16.29
CA LYS A 63 3.76 -16.35 15.82
C LYS A 63 3.92 -16.79 14.36
N GLN A 64 4.48 -15.94 13.52
CA GLN A 64 4.72 -16.25 12.11
C GLN A 64 5.78 -17.37 11.97
N PHE A 65 6.80 -17.37 12.82
CA PHE A 65 7.79 -18.44 12.83
C PHE A 65 7.19 -19.79 13.22
N GLU A 66 6.33 -19.80 14.24
CA GLU A 66 5.58 -20.99 14.64
C GLU A 66 4.61 -21.45 13.53
N PHE A 67 3.88 -20.51 12.92
CA PHE A 67 2.97 -20.79 11.81
C PHE A 67 3.69 -21.36 10.57
N GLN A 68 4.92 -20.91 10.31
CA GLN A 68 5.76 -21.45 9.25
C GLN A 68 6.54 -22.71 9.67
N GLU A 69 6.23 -23.29 10.83
CA GLU A 69 6.90 -24.49 11.37
C GLU A 69 8.43 -24.35 11.45
N GLY A 70 8.91 -23.12 11.67
CA GLY A 70 10.34 -22.81 11.66
C GLY A 70 11.02 -23.02 10.31
N LYS A 71 10.30 -22.93 9.19
CA LYS A 71 10.84 -23.05 7.82
C LYS A 71 10.82 -21.71 7.10
N CYS A 72 11.74 -21.55 6.16
CA CYS A 72 11.77 -20.39 5.26
C CYS A 72 10.66 -20.51 4.21
N ALA A 73 9.86 -19.46 4.03
CA ALA A 73 8.76 -19.50 3.07
C ALA A 73 9.23 -19.66 1.60
N ALA A 74 10.47 -19.27 1.28
CA ALA A 74 10.98 -19.33 -0.10
C ALA A 74 11.55 -20.70 -0.50
N CYS A 75 12.34 -21.32 0.37
CA CYS A 75 13.04 -22.58 0.06
C CYS A 75 12.52 -23.77 0.87
N ASN A 76 11.62 -23.56 1.82
CA ASN A 76 11.08 -24.55 2.74
C ASN A 76 12.11 -25.25 3.65
N GLU A 77 13.37 -24.80 3.63
CA GLU A 77 14.44 -25.32 4.49
C GLU A 77 14.32 -24.77 5.93
N PRO A 78 14.88 -25.48 6.93
CA PRO A 78 14.90 -25.03 8.31
C PRO A 78 15.46 -23.62 8.47
N LEU A 79 14.72 -22.78 9.18
CA LEU A 79 15.04 -21.38 9.46
C LEU A 79 15.32 -21.23 10.95
N ARG A 80 16.45 -20.62 11.30
CA ARG A 80 16.71 -20.23 12.68
C ARG A 80 15.98 -18.93 12.97
N PHE A 81 15.25 -18.88 14.09
CA PHE A 81 14.49 -17.69 14.48
C PHE A 81 15.35 -16.42 14.57
N ALA A 82 16.57 -16.55 15.09
CA ALA A 82 17.54 -15.46 15.21
C ALA A 82 17.93 -14.86 13.85
N ASP A 83 17.99 -15.70 12.81
CA ASP A 83 18.43 -15.32 11.47
C ASP A 83 17.25 -14.95 10.55
N ALA A 84 16.02 -15.24 10.97
CA ALA A 84 14.81 -14.98 10.19
C ALA A 84 14.64 -13.49 9.90
N VAL A 85 14.50 -13.15 8.62
CA VAL A 85 14.16 -11.79 8.17
C VAL A 85 12.72 -11.75 7.68
N VAL A 86 12.07 -10.61 7.88
CA VAL A 86 10.71 -10.37 7.40
C VAL A 86 10.78 -9.83 5.98
N HIS A 87 10.11 -10.51 5.06
CA HIS A 87 9.99 -10.16 3.65
C HIS A 87 8.57 -9.69 3.33
N HIS A 88 8.46 -8.65 2.51
CA HIS A 88 7.20 -8.16 1.97
C HIS A 88 6.87 -8.89 0.68
N VAL A 89 5.76 -9.64 0.64
CA VAL A 89 5.30 -10.35 -0.57
C VAL A 89 4.98 -9.37 -1.70
N LEU A 90 4.21 -8.33 -1.39
CA LEU A 90 4.02 -7.15 -2.24
C LEU A 90 5.06 -6.09 -1.88
N PRO A 91 5.89 -5.63 -2.83
CA PRO A 91 7.02 -4.75 -2.54
C PRO A 91 6.58 -3.35 -2.09
N LEU A 92 7.31 -2.80 -1.12
CA LEU A 92 7.07 -1.43 -0.62
C LEU A 92 7.19 -0.36 -1.70
N LYS A 93 8.02 -0.57 -2.72
CA LYS A 93 8.22 0.38 -3.81
C LYS A 93 6.94 0.65 -4.59
N ASP A 94 6.14 -0.40 -4.80
CA ASP A 94 4.97 -0.32 -5.68
C ASP A 94 3.67 -0.08 -4.87
N PHE A 95 3.65 -0.52 -3.61
CA PHE A 95 2.44 -0.50 -2.77
C PHE A 95 2.53 0.45 -1.55
N GLY A 96 3.68 1.06 -1.28
CA GLY A 96 3.85 2.02 -0.18
C GLY A 96 3.42 1.47 1.18
N SER A 97 2.78 2.31 2.01
CA SER A 97 2.28 1.89 3.35
C SER A 97 1.20 0.81 3.28
N SER A 98 0.54 0.58 2.13
CA SER A 98 -0.42 -0.52 2.02
C SER A 98 0.25 -1.90 2.07
N ALA A 99 1.54 -1.99 1.72
CA ALA A 99 2.33 -3.20 1.89
C ALA A 99 2.76 -3.44 3.35
N ASN A 100 2.59 -2.47 4.27
CA ASN A 100 2.89 -2.63 5.71
C ASN A 100 1.77 -3.32 6.49
N ARG A 101 1.25 -4.40 5.93
CA ARG A 101 0.20 -5.21 6.54
C ARG A 101 0.78 -6.57 6.93
N PRO A 102 0.54 -7.06 8.17
CA PRO A 102 1.06 -8.35 8.63
C PRO A 102 0.77 -9.53 7.69
N GLU A 103 -0.34 -9.48 6.97
CA GLU A 103 -0.76 -10.49 6.00
C GLU A 103 0.15 -10.53 4.77
N ASN A 104 0.85 -9.42 4.48
CA ASN A 104 1.77 -9.28 3.37
C ASN A 104 3.21 -9.69 3.73
N PHE A 105 3.43 -10.27 4.91
CA PHE A 105 4.77 -10.59 5.39
C PHE A 105 5.03 -12.10 5.45
N LYS A 106 6.26 -12.50 5.16
CA LYS A 106 6.77 -13.86 5.32
C LYS A 106 8.14 -13.86 5.97
N LEU A 107 8.50 -14.95 6.65
CA LEU A 107 9.86 -15.13 7.19
C LEU A 107 10.72 -15.92 6.23
N LEU A 108 11.90 -15.38 5.94
CA LEU A 108 12.88 -15.96 5.03
C LEU A 108 14.27 -16.05 5.67
N HIS A 109 15.14 -16.86 5.08
CA HIS A 109 16.59 -16.71 5.28
C HIS A 109 17.07 -15.37 4.71
N PRO A 110 18.12 -14.75 5.28
CA PRO A 110 18.72 -13.54 4.73
C PRO A 110 19.14 -13.69 3.26
N GLY A 111 19.71 -14.84 2.90
CA GLY A 111 20.11 -15.16 1.53
C GLY A 111 18.94 -15.27 0.55
N CYS A 112 17.85 -15.95 0.94
CA CYS A 112 16.64 -16.05 0.13
C CYS A 112 16.00 -14.67 -0.09
N ASN A 113 15.91 -13.86 0.97
CA ASN A 113 15.37 -12.50 0.88
C ASN A 113 16.20 -11.63 -0.08
N LEU A 114 17.53 -11.74 -0.03
CA LEU A 114 18.42 -11.01 -0.95
C LEU A 114 18.25 -11.48 -2.40
N ALA A 115 18.14 -12.79 -2.63
CA ALA A 115 17.98 -13.36 -3.97
C ALA A 115 16.64 -13.00 -4.63
N ILE A 116 15.56 -12.92 -3.85
CA ILE A 116 14.24 -12.49 -4.33
C ILE A 116 14.22 -10.99 -4.60
N GLY A 117 14.77 -10.18 -3.68
CA GLY A 117 14.78 -8.73 -3.79
C GLY A 117 13.36 -8.15 -3.75
N THR A 118 12.94 -7.51 -4.84
CA THR A 118 11.62 -6.86 -4.96
C THR A 118 10.68 -7.60 -5.91
N LYS A 119 11.02 -8.83 -6.32
CA LYS A 119 10.16 -9.63 -7.18
C LYS A 119 8.92 -10.06 -6.39
N ILE A 120 7.75 -10.03 -7.03
CA ILE A 120 6.54 -10.65 -6.48
C ILE A 120 6.70 -12.15 -6.63
N VAL A 121 6.65 -12.87 -5.51
CA VAL A 121 6.80 -14.32 -5.46
C VAL A 121 5.57 -14.90 -4.78
N ASP A 122 5.05 -15.98 -5.37
CA ASP A 122 3.98 -16.74 -4.75
C ASP A 122 4.58 -17.70 -3.71
N PHE A 123 4.11 -17.60 -2.48
CA PHE A 123 4.52 -18.42 -1.34
C PHE A 123 3.41 -19.38 -0.91
N SER A 124 2.45 -19.66 -1.80
CA SER A 124 1.38 -20.64 -1.58
C SER A 124 1.88 -22.08 -1.56
#